data_AF-A0A067ELZ5-F1
#
_entry.id   AF-A0A067ELZ5-F1
#
_cell.length_a   1.000
_cell.length_b   1.000
_cell.length_c   1.000
_cell.angle_alpha   90.00
_cell.angle_beta   90.00
_cell.angle_gamma   90.00
#
_symmetry.space_group_name_H-M   'P 1'
#
loop_
_entity.id
_entity.type
_entity.pdbx_description
1 polymer ?
#
loop_
_entity_poly.entity_id
_entity_poly.type
_entity_poly.pdbx_seq_one_letter_code
_entity_poly.pdbx_strand_id
1 'polypeptide(L)'
;MSGEGTGRDEAESRSQINQRSSISSPVKIYEMGGIVKLLELSDKNCLLKALVNWNKIIVHLQGNSGSSIQLFLSMAAVSIDPLFFYIPVVNDNKKCIRLDYKLAVTATGLRSLFDFLYIFYITPQLLADLVASVNAKHEANNSLKSLMKFWLGSLFVDLPAVFPLPQLVILSIIPRMSGLKILSGMMLLKYSVLIQFVLRMIRIYPWTLGKLGEATWAIAAFNLLLYVLASHVFGALWYFSAIERQTECWKKACLFNNTGCTRGSFDCYDSLGNYEFLNEFCPTKPQNTTILDFGIFQHALQSGIVEVPDFPQKFLHCFRWGLRNLSCFGQNLQTSSNAWENFFVILVTISGLVLMLFLIGNIQIYLQTKATRPKEMTLRMQEMNEHMPIQKLSRSVQQQLKIYQRYIWRKPDTIDVESSLSILPKELRRNIKRELCLDLLKNVSPLSF
;
A
#
# COMPACT_ATOMS: atom_id res chain seq x y z
N MET A 1 39.16 72.47 -15.61
CA MET A 1 40.07 71.31 -15.60
C MET A 1 39.21 70.05 -15.50
N SER A 2 39.19 69.26 -16.59
CA SER A 2 38.83 67.82 -16.72
C SER A 2 37.50 67.33 -16.12
N GLY A 3 36.57 66.69 -16.83
CA GLY A 3 36.56 66.09 -18.16
C GLY A 3 35.17 65.44 -18.42
N GLU A 4 34.85 65.26 -19.70
CA GLU A 4 33.54 65.01 -20.32
C GLU A 4 32.87 63.65 -20.00
N GLY A 5 31.54 63.62 -20.13
CA GLY A 5 30.71 62.41 -20.23
C GLY A 5 29.49 62.63 -21.13
N THR A 6 29.63 62.26 -22.40
CA THR A 6 28.59 62.00 -23.41
C THR A 6 27.88 60.67 -23.05
N GLY A 7 26.62 60.36 -23.36
CA GLY A 7 25.71 60.80 -24.39
C GLY A 7 25.38 59.63 -25.33
N ARG A 8 24.10 59.20 -25.33
CA ARG A 8 23.36 58.48 -26.39
C ARG A 8 23.43 56.93 -26.46
N ASP A 9 22.38 56.30 -25.91
CA ASP A 9 21.80 55.05 -26.39
C ASP A 9 20.61 55.38 -27.29
N GLU A 10 20.69 55.10 -28.59
CA GLU A 10 19.51 54.89 -29.45
C GLU A 10 19.92 54.25 -30.78
N ALA A 11 19.45 53.02 -30.97
CA ALA A 11 18.96 52.40 -32.20
C ALA A 11 19.72 52.59 -33.53
N GLU A 12 20.24 51.48 -34.08
CA GLU A 12 19.97 51.01 -35.46
C GLU A 12 20.42 49.53 -35.57
N SER A 13 19.53 48.56 -35.87
CA SER A 13 18.87 48.28 -37.16
C SER A 13 19.67 47.23 -37.96
N ARG A 14 19.25 45.96 -37.94
CA ARG A 14 18.37 45.26 -38.91
C ARG A 14 19.15 44.41 -39.92
N SER A 15 18.86 43.11 -39.93
CA SER A 15 18.48 42.34 -41.15
C SER A 15 18.07 40.92 -40.74
N GLN A 16 16.77 40.61 -40.80
CA GLN A 16 16.09 39.77 -41.81
C GLN A 16 16.16 38.25 -41.49
N ILE A 17 15.08 37.60 -41.04
CA ILE A 17 13.93 37.02 -41.79
C ILE A 17 14.14 35.52 -42.12
N ASN A 18 13.09 34.72 -41.85
CA ASN A 18 12.80 33.33 -42.24
C ASN A 18 13.59 32.22 -41.50
N GLN A 19 13.03 31.08 -41.07
CA GLN A 19 11.89 30.29 -41.56
C GLN A 19 11.49 29.18 -40.55
N ARG A 20 10.17 28.92 -40.44
CA ARG A 20 9.49 27.61 -40.21
C ARG A 20 9.77 26.72 -38.97
N SER A 21 8.77 26.71 -38.08
CA SER A 21 7.94 25.56 -37.67
C SER A 21 8.52 24.13 -37.65
N SER A 22 8.58 23.52 -36.46
CA SER A 22 8.04 22.15 -36.23
C SER A 22 7.94 21.80 -34.72
N ILE A 23 6.70 21.68 -34.26
CA ILE A 23 6.15 20.61 -33.39
C ILE A 23 7.01 20.15 -32.21
N SER A 24 6.59 20.56 -31.01
CA SER A 24 7.05 20.01 -29.73
C SER A 24 6.60 18.56 -29.56
N SER A 25 7.55 17.63 -29.55
CA SER A 25 7.43 16.31 -28.93
C SER A 25 8.69 16.08 -28.10
N PRO A 26 8.64 15.90 -26.76
CA PRO A 26 9.79 15.39 -26.03
C PRO A 26 9.55 13.89 -25.79
N VAL A 27 9.94 13.05 -26.75
CA VAL A 27 10.07 11.61 -26.52
C VAL A 27 11.55 11.25 -26.59
N LYS A 28 12.11 10.96 -25.41
CA LYS A 28 13.24 10.07 -25.13
C LYS A 28 14.52 10.22 -25.98
N ILE A 29 15.47 11.04 -25.52
CA ILE A 29 16.90 10.90 -25.86
C ILE A 29 17.77 11.07 -24.60
N TYR A 30 17.49 10.29 -23.55
CA TYR A 30 18.37 10.19 -22.36
C TYR A 30 18.71 8.74 -21.97
N GLU A 31 18.57 7.75 -22.86
CA GLU A 31 18.80 6.32 -22.53
C GLU A 31 19.89 5.59 -23.32
N MET A 32 20.58 6.20 -24.29
CA MET A 32 21.58 5.45 -25.08
C MET A 32 22.98 5.34 -24.43
N GLY A 33 23.41 6.30 -23.61
CA GLY A 33 24.77 6.28 -23.06
C GLY A 33 25.04 5.18 -22.01
N GLY A 34 24.05 4.84 -21.19
CA GLY A 34 24.21 3.87 -20.11
C GLY A 34 24.16 2.40 -20.55
N ILE A 35 23.39 2.11 -21.59
CA ILE A 35 23.27 0.75 -22.15
C ILE A 35 24.55 0.37 -22.90
N VAL A 36 25.22 1.31 -23.57
CA VAL A 36 26.48 1.07 -24.29
C VAL A 36 27.61 0.66 -23.34
N LYS A 37 27.74 1.33 -22.18
CA LYS A 37 28.77 1.01 -21.17
C LYS A 37 28.53 -0.33 -20.47
N LEU A 38 27.25 -0.70 -20.29
CA LEU A 38 26.86 -2.03 -19.84
C LEU A 38 27.11 -3.11 -20.88
N LEU A 39 26.92 -2.82 -22.17
CA LEU A 39 27.23 -3.73 -23.27
C LEU A 39 28.74 -4.00 -23.34
N GLU A 40 29.58 -2.98 -23.13
CA GLU A 40 31.04 -3.13 -23.03
C GLU A 40 31.49 -3.98 -21.82
N LEU A 41 30.81 -3.86 -20.67
CA LEU A 41 31.05 -4.71 -19.48
C LEU A 41 30.45 -6.12 -19.63
N SER A 42 29.33 -6.23 -20.35
CA SER A 42 28.59 -7.46 -20.63
C SER A 42 29.37 -8.38 -21.57
N ASP A 43 30.08 -7.82 -22.55
CA ASP A 43 30.94 -8.61 -23.44
C ASP A 43 32.10 -9.30 -22.70
N LYS A 44 32.41 -8.88 -21.47
CA LYS A 44 33.41 -9.52 -20.61
C LYS A 44 32.82 -10.53 -19.62
N ASN A 45 31.50 -10.55 -19.41
CA ASN A 45 30.88 -11.37 -18.37
C ASN A 45 29.53 -11.96 -18.81
N CYS A 46 29.50 -13.27 -19.07
CA CYS A 46 28.33 -14.01 -19.55
C CYS A 46 27.09 -13.82 -18.65
N LEU A 47 27.30 -13.71 -17.34
CA LEU A 47 26.24 -13.52 -16.36
C LEU A 47 25.59 -12.13 -16.48
N LEU A 48 26.39 -11.10 -16.75
CA LEU A 48 25.89 -9.74 -16.97
C LEU A 48 25.13 -9.63 -18.30
N LYS A 49 25.59 -10.32 -19.35
CA LYS A 49 24.90 -10.42 -20.64
C LYS A 49 23.55 -11.10 -20.51
N ALA A 50 23.48 -12.20 -19.76
CA ALA A 50 22.24 -12.89 -19.44
C ALA A 50 21.27 -11.98 -18.68
N LEU A 51 21.75 -11.27 -17.65
CA LEU A 51 20.93 -10.34 -16.85
C LEU A 51 20.37 -9.17 -17.67
N VAL A 52 21.17 -8.56 -18.54
CA VAL A 52 20.73 -7.46 -19.42
C VAL A 52 19.67 -7.95 -20.42
N ASN A 53 19.84 -9.15 -20.98
CA ASN A 53 18.88 -9.72 -21.91
C ASN A 53 17.57 -10.10 -21.22
N TRP A 54 17.66 -10.69 -20.01
CA TRP A 54 16.53 -10.94 -19.13
C TRP A 54 15.76 -9.66 -18.81
N ASN A 55 16.47 -8.57 -18.49
CA ASN A 55 15.87 -7.29 -18.18
C ASN A 55 15.04 -6.73 -19.35
N LYS A 56 15.56 -6.81 -20.58
CA LYS A 56 14.82 -6.35 -21.78
C LYS A 56 13.49 -7.09 -21.95
N ILE A 57 13.48 -8.41 -21.72
CA ILE A 57 12.26 -9.23 -21.81
C ILE A 57 11.25 -8.81 -20.74
N ILE A 58 11.69 -8.62 -19.49
CA ILE A 58 10.79 -8.28 -18.39
C ILE A 58 10.24 -6.87 -18.52
N VAL A 59 11.06 -5.88 -18.90
CA VAL A 59 10.58 -4.50 -19.12
C VAL A 59 9.52 -4.48 -20.21
N HIS A 60 9.68 -5.29 -21.27
CA HIS A 60 8.66 -5.43 -22.31
C HIS A 60 7.37 -6.08 -21.77
N LEU A 61 7.46 -7.07 -20.89
CA LEU A 61 6.31 -7.69 -20.23
C LEU A 61 5.62 -6.77 -19.21
N GLN A 62 6.36 -5.86 -18.58
CA GLN A 62 5.83 -4.93 -17.58
C GLN A 62 4.97 -3.83 -18.21
N GLY A 63 5.29 -3.34 -19.41
CA GLY A 63 4.46 -2.36 -20.13
C GLY A 63 3.99 -1.18 -19.26
N ASN A 64 2.79 -0.63 -19.55
CA ASN A 64 2.18 0.41 -18.72
C ASN A 64 1.51 -0.14 -17.44
N SER A 65 1.19 -1.45 -17.41
CA SER A 65 0.42 -2.10 -16.34
C SER A 65 1.26 -2.65 -15.19
N GLY A 66 2.58 -2.73 -15.34
CA GLY A 66 3.46 -3.39 -14.38
C GLY A 66 3.38 -2.75 -13.00
N SER A 67 3.25 -1.43 -12.96
CA SER A 67 3.19 -0.69 -11.71
C SER A 67 2.01 -1.15 -10.84
N SER A 68 0.81 -1.30 -11.40
CA SER A 68 -0.36 -1.82 -10.67
C SER A 68 -0.18 -3.26 -10.19
N ILE A 69 0.52 -4.10 -10.97
CA ILE A 69 0.85 -5.48 -10.59
C ILE A 69 1.79 -5.49 -9.38
N GLN A 70 2.79 -4.60 -9.34
CA GLN A 70 3.70 -4.47 -8.21
C GLN A 70 2.97 -4.09 -6.91
N LEU A 71 2.01 -3.17 -7.00
CA LEU A 71 1.18 -2.78 -5.86
C LEU A 71 0.36 -3.98 -5.36
N PHE A 72 -0.30 -4.70 -6.28
CA PHE A 72 -1.08 -5.88 -5.93
C PHE A 72 -0.23 -6.97 -5.25
N LEU A 73 0.92 -7.31 -5.84
CA LEU A 73 1.85 -8.29 -5.26
C LEU A 73 2.32 -7.87 -3.87
N SER A 74 2.60 -6.58 -3.67
CA SER A 74 3.02 -6.05 -2.38
C SER A 74 1.88 -6.12 -1.35
N MET A 75 0.66 -5.74 -1.71
CA MET A 75 -0.52 -5.84 -0.83
C MET A 75 -0.85 -7.28 -0.46
N ALA A 76 -0.78 -8.20 -1.42
CA ALA A 76 -0.99 -9.62 -1.18
C ALA A 76 0.06 -10.20 -0.22
N ALA A 77 1.35 -9.88 -0.44
CA ALA A 77 2.43 -10.32 0.43
C ALA A 77 2.27 -9.81 1.88
N VAL A 78 1.91 -8.54 2.05
CA VAL A 78 1.69 -7.92 3.37
C VAL A 78 0.45 -8.52 4.07
N SER A 79 -0.56 -8.96 3.31
CA SER A 79 -1.74 -9.64 3.88
C SER A 79 -1.45 -11.06 4.36
N ILE A 80 -0.37 -11.68 3.89
CA ILE A 80 0.05 -13.05 4.28
C ILE A 80 0.91 -13.05 5.56
N ASP A 81 1.68 -11.98 5.80
CA ASP A 81 2.60 -11.91 6.94
C ASP A 81 1.93 -12.19 8.31
N PRO A 82 0.71 -11.70 8.62
CA PRO A 82 0.08 -11.99 9.90
C PRO A 82 -0.34 -13.45 10.09
N LEU A 83 -0.34 -14.28 9.03
CA LEU A 83 -0.65 -15.71 9.15
C LEU A 83 0.33 -16.43 10.08
N PHE A 84 1.59 -15.98 10.13
CA PHE A 84 2.61 -16.55 11.02
C PHE A 84 2.24 -16.42 12.51
N PHE A 85 1.42 -15.42 12.87
CA PHE A 85 0.96 -15.21 14.25
C PHE A 85 -0.12 -16.22 14.70
N TYR A 86 -0.76 -16.93 13.77
CA TYR A 86 -1.77 -17.94 14.10
C TYR A 86 -1.20 -19.37 14.22
N ILE A 87 0.09 -19.54 13.95
CA ILE A 87 0.77 -20.84 14.00
C ILE A 87 0.82 -21.43 15.42
N PRO A 88 1.20 -20.69 16.48
CA PRO A 88 1.17 -21.26 17.82
C PRO A 88 -0.27 -21.50 18.29
N VAL A 89 -0.48 -22.67 18.89
CA VAL A 89 -1.75 -23.09 19.48
C VAL A 89 -1.49 -23.62 20.87
N VAL A 90 -2.28 -23.18 21.82
CA VAL A 90 -2.19 -23.60 23.22
C VAL A 90 -2.88 -24.95 23.40
N ASN A 91 -2.25 -25.85 24.15
CA ASN A 91 -2.92 -26.99 24.74
C ASN A 91 -3.07 -26.73 26.24
N ASP A 92 -4.26 -26.30 26.65
CA ASP A 92 -4.52 -25.89 28.03
C ASP A 92 -4.51 -27.08 29.01
N ASN A 93 -4.78 -28.32 28.54
CA ASN A 93 -4.73 -29.51 29.38
C ASN A 93 -3.28 -29.89 29.76
N LYS A 94 -2.37 -29.81 28.78
CA LYS A 94 -0.95 -30.14 28.97
C LYS A 94 -0.07 -28.93 29.32
N LYS A 95 -0.66 -27.73 29.35
CA LYS A 95 0.03 -26.43 29.54
C LYS A 95 1.27 -26.29 28.66
N CYS A 96 1.08 -26.55 27.36
CA CYS A 96 2.14 -26.49 26.36
C CYS A 96 1.63 -25.80 25.09
N ILE A 97 2.56 -25.45 24.22
CA ILE A 97 2.35 -24.82 22.92
C ILE A 97 2.68 -25.87 21.87
N ARG A 98 1.78 -26.02 20.90
CA ARG A 98 2.03 -26.77 19.67
C ARG A 98 2.01 -25.81 18.49
N LEU A 99 2.80 -26.12 17.46
CA LEU A 99 2.79 -25.37 16.22
C LEU A 99 1.86 -26.05 15.21
N ASP A 100 0.96 -25.29 14.61
CA ASP A 100 0.16 -25.76 13.49
C ASP A 100 1.05 -25.88 12.24
N TYR A 101 1.61 -27.07 12.03
CA TYR A 101 2.51 -27.34 10.92
C TYR A 101 1.85 -27.14 9.54
N LYS A 102 0.56 -27.46 9.42
CA LYS A 102 -0.18 -27.26 8.17
C LYS A 102 -0.26 -25.78 7.83
N LEU A 103 -0.59 -24.94 8.81
CA LEU A 103 -0.60 -23.49 8.63
C LEU A 103 0.80 -22.94 8.38
N ALA A 104 1.83 -23.43 9.10
CA ALA A 104 3.21 -23.00 8.91
C ALA A 104 3.74 -23.27 7.50
N VAL A 105 3.52 -24.47 6.97
CA VAL A 105 3.90 -24.84 5.59
C VAL A 105 3.10 -24.02 4.58
N THR A 106 1.80 -23.84 4.80
CA THR A 106 0.95 -23.07 3.87
C THR A 106 1.36 -21.60 3.83
N ALA A 107 1.52 -20.96 4.99
CA ALA A 107 1.95 -19.57 5.09
C ALA A 107 3.34 -19.39 4.48
N THR A 108 4.28 -20.31 4.75
CA THR A 108 5.62 -20.28 4.17
C THR A 108 5.60 -20.45 2.65
N GLY A 109 4.82 -21.40 2.12
CA GLY A 109 4.68 -21.63 0.69
C GLY A 109 4.11 -20.42 -0.04
N LEU A 110 3.00 -19.86 0.47
CA LEU A 110 2.41 -18.63 -0.07
C LEU A 110 3.40 -17.47 -0.01
N ARG A 111 4.06 -17.29 1.14
CA ARG A 111 5.04 -16.23 1.34
C ARG A 111 6.20 -16.31 0.35
N SER A 112 6.78 -17.50 0.16
CA SER A 112 7.87 -17.75 -0.80
C SER A 112 7.44 -17.54 -2.25
N LEU A 113 6.19 -17.90 -2.59
CA LEU A 113 5.63 -17.63 -3.93
C LEU A 113 5.60 -16.12 -4.21
N PHE A 114 5.08 -15.31 -3.29
CA PHE A 114 5.03 -13.86 -3.49
C PHE A 114 6.41 -13.19 -3.44
N ASP A 115 7.36 -13.71 -2.65
CA ASP A 115 8.76 -13.28 -2.71
C ASP A 115 9.37 -13.51 -4.09
N PHE A 116 9.19 -14.72 -4.64
CA PHE A 116 9.73 -15.07 -5.95
C PHE A 116 9.15 -14.18 -7.05
N LEU A 117 7.81 -14.02 -7.06
CA LEU A 117 7.13 -13.12 -8.00
C LEU A 117 7.61 -11.67 -7.85
N TYR A 118 7.89 -11.23 -6.63
CA TYR A 118 8.38 -9.90 -6.38
C TYR A 118 9.83 -9.69 -6.83
N ILE A 119 10.74 -10.65 -6.55
CA ILE A 119 12.13 -10.63 -7.02
C ILE A 119 12.16 -10.47 -8.54
N PHE A 120 11.34 -11.26 -9.23
CA PHE A 120 11.20 -11.20 -10.68
C PHE A 120 10.79 -9.80 -11.15
N TYR A 121 9.88 -9.15 -10.42
CA TYR A 121 9.38 -7.81 -10.77
C TYR A 121 10.40 -6.69 -10.48
N ILE A 122 11.17 -6.77 -9.40
CA ILE A 122 12.10 -5.70 -8.99
C ILE A 122 13.47 -5.76 -9.65
N THR A 123 13.94 -6.95 -10.04
CA THR A 123 15.28 -7.12 -10.64
C THR A 123 15.56 -6.15 -11.81
N PRO A 124 14.60 -5.89 -12.73
CA PRO A 124 14.73 -4.85 -13.75
C PRO A 124 15.03 -3.45 -13.21
N GLN A 125 14.27 -3.03 -12.20
CA GLN A 125 14.36 -1.70 -11.62
C GLN A 125 15.66 -1.52 -10.84
N LEU A 126 16.07 -2.55 -10.09
CA LEU A 126 17.35 -2.58 -9.39
C LEU A 126 18.53 -2.48 -10.37
N LEU A 127 18.47 -3.19 -11.50
CA LEU A 127 19.49 -3.12 -12.53
C LEU A 127 19.53 -1.72 -13.17
N ALA A 128 18.38 -1.13 -13.48
CA ALA A 128 18.30 0.22 -14.02
C ALA A 128 18.87 1.27 -13.05
N ASP A 129 18.51 1.18 -11.76
CA ASP A 129 18.99 2.11 -10.72
C ASP A 129 20.50 1.93 -10.45
N LEU A 130 21.02 0.69 -10.48
CA LEU A 130 22.45 0.41 -10.38
C LEU A 130 23.21 1.07 -11.55
N VAL A 131 22.72 0.91 -12.77
CA VAL A 131 23.33 1.47 -13.98
C VAL A 131 23.31 2.99 -13.94
N ALA A 132 22.18 3.58 -13.54
CA ALA A 132 22.06 5.01 -13.33
C ALA A 132 23.09 5.50 -12.28
N SER A 133 23.25 4.79 -11.16
CA SER A 133 24.21 5.15 -10.12
C SER A 133 25.67 5.11 -10.58
N VAL A 134 26.04 4.12 -11.40
CA VAL A 134 27.39 4.00 -11.98
C VAL A 134 27.65 5.12 -12.98
N ASN A 135 26.66 5.47 -13.80
CA ASN A 135 26.79 6.53 -14.80
C ASN A 135 26.76 7.94 -14.20
N ALA A 136 26.02 8.15 -13.12
CA ALA A 136 25.90 9.44 -12.46
C ALA A 136 27.22 9.89 -11.79
N LYS A 137 28.21 9.00 -11.64
CA LYS A 137 29.56 9.33 -11.14
C LYS A 137 30.32 10.32 -12.04
N HIS A 138 29.81 10.63 -13.24
CA HIS A 138 30.41 11.58 -14.18
C HIS A 138 29.83 13.01 -14.11
N GLU A 139 28.76 13.28 -13.35
CA GLU A 139 28.10 14.59 -13.30
C GLU A 139 27.67 14.96 -11.85
N ALA A 140 28.33 15.96 -11.26
CA ALA A 140 28.34 16.18 -9.80
C ALA A 140 26.95 16.35 -9.16
N ASN A 141 26.01 17.04 -9.79
CA ASN A 141 24.71 17.36 -9.19
C ASN A 141 23.67 16.22 -9.32
N ASN A 142 23.75 15.42 -10.40
CA ASN A 142 22.88 14.25 -10.62
C ASN A 142 23.38 12.99 -9.87
N SER A 143 24.67 12.96 -9.51
CA SER A 143 25.32 11.87 -8.79
C SER A 143 24.66 11.54 -7.44
N LEU A 144 24.41 12.57 -6.61
CA LEU A 144 23.97 12.38 -5.23
C LEU A 144 22.53 11.86 -5.13
N LYS A 145 21.64 12.36 -6.00
CA LYS A 145 20.24 11.91 -6.08
C LYS A 145 20.12 10.47 -6.57
N SER A 146 20.89 10.09 -7.59
CA SER A 146 20.91 8.71 -8.10
C SER A 146 21.54 7.74 -7.10
N LEU A 147 22.60 8.16 -6.39
CA LEU A 147 23.19 7.36 -5.32
C LEU A 147 22.21 7.17 -4.16
N MET A 148 21.56 8.24 -3.69
CA MET A 148 20.58 8.15 -2.61
C MET A 148 19.41 7.24 -3.00
N LYS A 149 18.89 7.34 -4.22
CA LYS A 149 17.79 6.47 -4.67
C LYS A 149 18.18 4.99 -4.61
N PHE A 150 19.36 4.64 -5.11
CA PHE A 150 19.86 3.27 -5.12
C PHE A 150 20.19 2.74 -3.71
N TRP A 151 20.98 3.48 -2.93
CA TRP A 151 21.39 3.06 -1.60
C TRP A 151 20.23 3.07 -0.61
N LEU A 152 19.52 4.19 -0.48
CA LEU A 152 18.49 4.38 0.52
C LEU A 152 17.19 3.61 0.19
N GLY A 153 16.81 3.54 -1.09
CA GLY A 153 15.61 2.83 -1.53
C GLY A 153 15.88 1.35 -1.80
N SER A 154 16.65 1.07 -2.85
CA SER A 154 16.77 -0.30 -3.37
C SER A 154 17.57 -1.23 -2.44
N LEU A 155 18.66 -0.74 -1.83
CA LEU A 155 19.50 -1.60 -0.98
C LEU A 155 18.96 -1.76 0.45
N PHE A 156 18.45 -0.70 1.07
CA PHE A 156 18.01 -0.74 2.48
C PHE A 156 16.52 -1.05 2.67
N VAL A 157 15.67 -0.85 1.67
CA VAL A 157 14.23 -1.14 1.77
C VAL A 157 13.87 -2.36 0.93
N ASP A 158 14.17 -2.34 -0.37
CA ASP A 158 13.68 -3.39 -1.26
C ASP A 158 14.35 -4.75 -1.03
N LEU A 159 15.67 -4.80 -0.87
CA LEU A 159 16.40 -6.05 -0.67
C LEU A 159 16.04 -6.74 0.67
N PRO A 160 16.01 -6.04 1.84
CA PRO A 160 15.64 -6.66 3.10
C PRO A 160 14.15 -7.01 3.20
N ALA A 161 13.27 -6.29 2.49
CA ALA A 161 11.84 -6.61 2.44
C ALA A 161 11.53 -7.99 1.81
N VAL A 162 12.44 -8.49 0.99
CA VAL A 162 12.34 -9.76 0.23
C VAL A 162 13.01 -10.92 0.94
N PHE A 163 13.85 -10.64 1.94
CA PHE A 163 14.49 -11.70 2.71
C PHE A 163 13.42 -12.62 3.34
N PRO A 164 13.61 -13.93 3.46
CA PRO A 164 12.62 -14.83 4.04
C PRO A 164 12.84 -15.04 5.55
N LEU A 165 12.85 -13.97 6.36
CA LEU A 165 13.14 -14.05 7.81
C LEU A 165 12.10 -14.87 8.59
N PRO A 166 10.77 -14.66 8.46
CA PRO A 166 9.78 -15.48 9.14
C PRO A 166 9.90 -16.97 8.77
N GLN A 167 10.17 -17.27 7.50
CA GLN A 167 10.37 -18.65 7.02
C GLN A 167 11.59 -19.29 7.67
N LEU A 168 12.71 -18.56 7.76
CA LEU A 168 13.92 -19.02 8.43
C LEU A 168 13.65 -19.30 9.92
N VAL A 169 12.95 -18.39 10.60
CA VAL A 169 12.62 -18.55 12.02
C VAL A 169 11.72 -19.77 12.24
N ILE A 170 10.63 -19.90 11.50
CA ILE A 170 9.63 -20.96 11.75
C ILE A 170 10.09 -22.35 11.29
N LEU A 171 10.83 -22.46 10.19
CA LEU A 171 11.24 -23.76 9.64
C LEU A 171 12.61 -24.23 10.15
N SER A 172 13.51 -23.30 10.48
CA SER A 172 14.89 -23.66 10.82
C SER A 172 15.24 -23.40 12.29
N ILE A 173 14.79 -22.28 12.87
CA ILE A 173 15.21 -21.88 14.23
C ILE A 173 14.29 -22.50 15.28
N ILE A 174 12.99 -22.24 15.22
CA ILE A 174 12.02 -22.69 16.23
C ILE A 174 12.02 -24.21 16.42
N PRO A 175 12.05 -25.06 15.36
CA PRO A 175 12.07 -26.52 15.54
C PRO A 175 13.32 -27.04 16.25
N ARG A 176 14.40 -26.23 16.33
CA ARG A 176 15.64 -26.54 17.06
C ARG A 176 15.63 -25.98 18.48
N MET A 177 14.63 -25.17 18.84
CA MET A 177 14.50 -24.60 20.17
C MET A 177 13.61 -25.49 21.04
N SER A 178 14.20 -26.16 22.01
CA SER A 178 13.47 -26.90 23.03
C SER A 178 13.45 -26.14 24.36
N GLY A 179 12.55 -26.54 25.26
CA GLY A 179 12.54 -26.04 26.64
C GLY A 179 11.96 -24.61 26.77
N LEU A 180 12.51 -23.88 27.74
CA LEU A 180 12.20 -22.47 28.02
C LEU A 180 12.62 -21.51 26.88
N LYS A 181 13.32 -22.00 25.85
CA LYS A 181 13.78 -21.22 24.69
C LYS A 181 12.67 -20.99 23.66
N ILE A 182 11.54 -21.71 23.73
CA ILE A 182 10.41 -21.53 22.81
C ILE A 182 9.87 -20.09 22.84
N LEU A 183 9.83 -19.45 24.02
CA LEU A 183 9.43 -18.05 24.17
C LEU A 183 10.38 -17.10 23.41
N SER A 184 11.68 -17.37 23.45
CA SER A 184 12.66 -16.61 22.66
C SER A 184 12.44 -16.82 21.16
N GLY A 185 12.09 -18.04 20.73
CA GLY A 185 11.71 -18.33 19.34
C GLY A 185 10.46 -17.59 18.89
N MET A 186 9.43 -17.53 19.74
CA MET A 186 8.22 -16.75 19.49
C MET A 186 8.50 -15.25 19.38
N MET A 187 9.35 -14.70 20.27
CA MET A 187 9.77 -13.31 20.18
C MET A 187 10.53 -13.02 18.88
N LEU A 188 11.46 -13.90 18.49
CA LEU A 188 12.15 -13.81 17.21
C LEU A 188 11.17 -13.84 16.03
N LEU A 189 10.17 -14.72 16.06
CA LEU A 189 9.13 -14.79 15.04
C LEU A 189 8.35 -13.46 14.98
N LYS A 190 7.88 -12.97 16.13
CA LYS A 190 7.14 -11.70 16.23
C LYS A 190 7.89 -10.55 15.60
N TYR A 191 9.13 -10.33 16.02
CA TYR A 191 9.92 -9.21 15.51
C TYR A 191 10.33 -9.41 14.05
N SER A 192 10.65 -10.65 13.62
CA SER A 192 10.96 -10.92 12.21
C SER A 192 9.79 -10.60 11.29
N VAL A 193 8.56 -10.98 11.68
CA VAL A 193 7.35 -10.67 10.93
C VAL A 193 7.07 -9.16 10.92
N LEU A 194 7.15 -8.49 12.08
CA LEU A 194 6.91 -7.05 12.19
C LEU A 194 7.92 -6.21 11.39
N ILE A 195 9.21 -6.53 11.46
CA ILE A 195 10.25 -5.82 10.71
C ILE A 195 9.99 -5.93 9.22
N GLN A 196 9.66 -7.14 8.73
CA GLN A 196 9.36 -7.34 7.32
C GLN A 196 8.08 -6.65 6.89
N PHE A 197 7.04 -6.71 7.71
CA PHE A 197 5.79 -6.03 7.47
C PHE A 197 6.02 -4.52 7.27
N VAL A 198 6.79 -3.88 8.17
CA VAL A 198 7.13 -2.44 8.06
C VAL A 198 7.91 -2.14 6.79
N LEU A 199 8.95 -2.92 6.49
CA LEU A 199 9.76 -2.74 5.27
C LEU A 199 8.90 -2.80 4.00
N ARG A 200 7.92 -3.72 3.96
CA ARG A 200 7.00 -3.82 2.81
C ARG A 200 5.93 -2.73 2.79
N MET A 201 5.46 -2.27 3.95
CA MET A 201 4.54 -1.14 4.02
C MET A 201 5.18 0.15 3.50
N ILE A 202 6.46 0.39 3.78
CA ILE A 202 7.21 1.53 3.23
C ILE A 202 7.18 1.52 1.69
N ARG A 203 7.21 0.34 1.08
CA ARG A 203 7.18 0.17 -0.40
C ARG A 203 5.82 0.46 -1.01
N ILE A 204 4.75 0.39 -0.23
CA ILE A 204 3.39 0.75 -0.65
C ILE A 204 3.18 2.27 -0.59
N TYR A 205 3.92 3.00 0.26
CA TYR A 205 3.75 4.44 0.46
C TYR A 205 3.81 5.32 -0.81
N PRO A 206 4.74 5.12 -1.78
CA PRO A 206 4.77 5.94 -3.00
C PRO A 206 3.47 5.89 -3.82
N TRP A 207 2.69 4.82 -3.66
CA TRP A 207 1.40 4.65 -4.32
C TRP A 207 0.30 5.51 -3.71
N THR A 208 0.38 5.72 -2.39
CA THR A 208 -0.60 6.53 -1.65
C THR A 208 -0.44 8.01 -1.96
N LEU A 209 0.79 8.46 -2.22
CA LEU A 209 1.11 9.89 -2.34
C LEU A 209 0.98 10.49 -3.74
N GLY A 210 0.90 9.69 -4.82
CA GLY A 210 0.95 10.29 -6.16
C GLY A 210 0.56 9.46 -7.37
N LYS A 211 0.32 8.15 -7.25
CA LYS A 211 -0.03 7.29 -8.41
C LYS A 211 -1.50 6.90 -8.52
N LEU A 212 -2.28 7.10 -7.46
CA LEU A 212 -3.69 6.68 -7.42
C LEU A 212 -4.68 7.79 -7.85
N GLY A 213 -4.17 8.96 -8.24
CA GLY A 213 -4.92 10.21 -8.40
C GLY A 213 -5.90 10.29 -9.57
N GLU A 214 -5.95 9.31 -10.48
CA GLU A 214 -6.80 9.36 -11.66
C GLU A 214 -8.27 8.98 -11.38
N ALA A 215 -8.54 8.24 -10.29
CA ALA A 215 -9.88 7.77 -9.96
C ALA A 215 -10.21 7.91 -8.47
N THR A 216 -11.16 8.80 -8.13
CA THR A 216 -11.60 9.06 -6.75
C THR A 216 -12.11 7.80 -6.03
N TRP A 217 -12.73 6.87 -6.75
CA TRP A 217 -13.17 5.59 -6.19
C TRP A 217 -12.02 4.65 -5.81
N ALA A 218 -10.90 4.70 -6.56
CA ALA A 218 -9.75 3.86 -6.32
C ALA A 218 -9.06 4.25 -5.00
N ILE A 219 -9.01 5.55 -4.69
CA ILE A 219 -8.52 6.08 -3.42
C ILE A 219 -9.37 5.57 -2.25
N ALA A 220 -10.70 5.67 -2.35
CA ALA A 220 -11.60 5.17 -1.31
C ALA A 220 -11.45 3.65 -1.10
N ALA A 221 -11.39 2.87 -2.19
CA ALA A 221 -11.19 1.42 -2.13
C ALA A 221 -9.84 1.04 -1.51
N PHE A 222 -8.77 1.78 -1.84
CA PHE A 222 -7.44 1.55 -1.29
C PHE A 222 -7.37 1.85 0.21
N ASN A 223 -7.99 2.94 0.67
CA ASN A 223 -8.06 3.24 2.11
C ASN A 223 -8.87 2.20 2.88
N LEU A 224 -9.97 1.71 2.29
CA LEU A 224 -10.73 0.59 2.87
C LEU A 224 -9.87 -0.67 2.96
N LEU A 225 -9.07 -0.97 1.94
CA LEU A 225 -8.15 -2.11 1.94
C LEU A 225 -7.10 -1.98 3.06
N LEU A 226 -6.51 -0.79 3.25
CA LEU A 226 -5.59 -0.53 4.37
C LEU A 226 -6.26 -0.71 5.73
N TYR A 227 -7.51 -0.28 5.87
CA TYR A 227 -8.30 -0.44 7.09
C TYR A 227 -8.56 -1.91 7.43
N VAL A 228 -8.96 -2.70 6.43
CA VAL A 228 -9.16 -4.16 6.55
C VAL A 228 -7.84 -4.86 6.89
N LEU A 229 -6.74 -4.48 6.22
CA LEU A 229 -5.41 -5.04 6.47
C LEU A 229 -4.93 -4.73 7.90
N ALA A 230 -5.09 -3.50 8.38
CA ALA A 230 -4.75 -3.13 9.75
C ALA A 230 -5.57 -3.94 10.76
N SER A 231 -6.87 -4.15 10.49
CA SER A 231 -7.75 -4.97 11.34
C SER A 231 -7.23 -6.41 11.45
N HIS A 232 -6.80 -6.98 10.34
CA HIS A 232 -6.18 -8.31 10.30
C HIS A 232 -4.89 -8.36 11.11
N VAL A 233 -3.98 -7.41 10.91
CA VAL A 233 -2.67 -7.34 11.57
C VAL A 233 -2.81 -7.21 13.09
N PHE A 234 -3.62 -6.24 13.56
CA PHE A 234 -3.83 -6.04 15.00
C PHE A 234 -4.57 -7.22 15.64
N GLY A 235 -5.53 -7.82 14.95
CA GLY A 235 -6.20 -9.04 15.41
C GLY A 235 -5.24 -10.21 15.58
N ALA A 236 -4.35 -10.42 14.62
CA ALA A 236 -3.34 -11.48 14.66
C ALA A 236 -2.29 -11.25 15.76
N LEU A 237 -1.82 -10.00 15.92
CA LEU A 237 -0.92 -9.61 17.02
C LEU A 237 -1.55 -9.80 18.39
N TRP A 238 -2.84 -9.48 18.52
CA TRP A 238 -3.58 -9.69 19.76
C TRP A 238 -3.67 -11.18 20.13
N TYR A 239 -3.97 -12.05 19.17
CA TYR A 239 -3.96 -13.51 19.35
C TYR A 239 -2.59 -14.02 19.80
N PHE A 240 -1.53 -13.64 19.09
CA PHE A 240 -0.18 -14.10 19.38
C PHE A 240 0.32 -13.59 20.73
N SER A 241 0.05 -12.32 21.04
CA SER A 241 0.44 -11.71 22.31
C SER A 241 -0.31 -12.32 23.50
N ALA A 242 -1.54 -12.83 23.31
CA ALA A 242 -2.24 -13.57 24.34
C ALA A 242 -1.52 -14.87 24.71
N ILE A 243 -1.04 -15.62 23.70
CA ILE A 243 -0.24 -16.83 23.91
C ILE A 243 1.10 -16.50 24.57
N GLU A 244 1.79 -15.45 24.10
CA GLU A 244 3.03 -14.98 24.73
C GLU A 244 2.81 -14.66 26.22
N ARG A 245 1.72 -13.94 26.56
CA ARG A 245 1.42 -13.59 27.95
C ARG A 245 1.12 -14.79 28.83
N GLN A 246 0.35 -15.74 28.32
CA GLN A 246 0.08 -16.98 29.05
C GLN A 246 1.39 -17.76 29.28
N THR A 247 2.25 -17.83 28.25
CA THR A 247 3.54 -18.52 28.33
C THR A 247 4.53 -17.84 29.27
N GLU A 248 4.56 -16.50 29.30
CA GLU A 248 5.34 -15.72 30.27
C GLU A 248 4.88 -15.98 31.70
N CYS A 249 3.57 -16.08 31.94
CA CYS A 249 3.04 -16.46 33.24
C CYS A 249 3.53 -17.85 33.65
N TRP A 250 3.39 -18.85 32.77
CA TRP A 250 3.86 -20.20 33.04
C TRP A 250 5.35 -20.25 33.36
N LYS A 251 6.16 -19.52 32.59
CA LYS A 251 7.59 -19.39 32.84
C LYS A 251 7.89 -18.78 34.21
N LYS A 252 7.18 -17.72 34.62
CA LYS A 252 7.38 -17.11 35.95
C LYS A 252 6.98 -18.05 37.07
N ALA A 253 5.85 -18.75 36.94
CA ALA A 253 5.40 -19.75 37.91
C ALA A 253 6.42 -20.90 38.06
N CYS A 254 6.98 -21.38 36.94
CA CYS A 254 8.07 -22.36 36.93
C CYS A 254 9.35 -21.89 37.62
N LEU A 255 9.73 -20.62 37.44
CA LEU A 255 10.93 -20.05 38.08
C LEU A 255 10.73 -19.85 39.59
N PHE A 256 9.50 -19.60 40.02
CA PHE A 256 9.16 -19.47 41.43
C PHE A 256 9.08 -20.82 42.14
N ASN A 257 8.49 -21.83 41.49
CA ASN A 257 8.34 -23.18 42.02
C ASN A 257 9.47 -24.11 41.53
N ASN A 258 10.65 -24.01 42.16
CA ASN A 258 11.92 -24.66 41.79
C ASN A 258 11.86 -26.18 41.55
N THR A 259 10.81 -26.89 41.98
CA THR A 259 10.65 -28.34 41.84
C THR A 259 9.76 -28.76 40.66
N GLY A 260 8.89 -27.88 40.16
CA GLY A 260 7.82 -28.23 39.21
C GLY A 260 8.20 -28.20 37.72
N CYS A 261 9.27 -27.47 37.36
CA CYS A 261 9.71 -27.32 35.97
C CYS A 261 11.16 -27.74 35.79
N THR A 262 11.47 -28.97 36.20
CA THR A 262 12.78 -29.58 35.97
C THR A 262 12.92 -29.91 34.48
N ARG A 263 13.63 -29.05 33.73
CA ARG A 263 14.02 -29.21 32.30
C ARG A 263 12.90 -29.37 31.27
N GLY A 264 11.64 -29.48 31.66
CA GLY A 264 10.54 -29.69 30.72
C GLY A 264 10.21 -28.46 29.87
N SER A 265 9.93 -28.70 28.60
CA SER A 265 9.60 -27.67 27.62
C SER A 265 8.11 -27.34 27.67
N PHE A 266 7.77 -26.09 27.37
CA PHE A 266 6.40 -25.74 27.00
C PHE A 266 6.09 -26.17 25.56
N ASP A 267 6.83 -27.14 25.01
CA ASP A 267 6.53 -27.76 23.72
C ASP A 267 5.74 -29.05 23.95
N CYS A 268 4.61 -29.19 23.28
CA CYS A 268 3.76 -30.37 23.41
C CYS A 268 4.38 -31.67 22.90
N TYR A 269 5.45 -31.62 22.10
CA TYR A 269 6.16 -32.82 21.64
C TYR A 269 7.08 -33.43 22.72
N ASP A 270 7.67 -32.58 23.56
CA ASP A 270 8.63 -32.95 24.61
C ASP A 270 8.01 -32.98 26.01
N SER A 271 6.77 -32.50 26.16
CA SER A 271 6.03 -32.40 27.42
C SER A 271 5.70 -33.79 27.99
N LEU A 272 6.51 -34.20 28.98
CA LEU A 272 6.32 -35.42 29.80
C LEU A 272 5.86 -35.11 31.24
N GLY A 273 5.83 -33.83 31.64
CA GLY A 273 5.52 -33.40 33.01
C GLY A 273 4.05 -33.07 33.24
N ASN A 274 3.56 -33.31 34.46
CA ASN A 274 2.26 -32.79 34.91
C ASN A 274 2.43 -31.33 35.37
N TYR A 275 1.80 -30.40 34.65
CA TYR A 275 1.87 -28.95 34.91
C TYR A 275 0.57 -28.38 35.49
N GLU A 276 -0.27 -29.22 36.11
CA GLU A 276 -1.57 -28.82 36.66
C GLU A 276 -1.47 -27.66 37.68
N PHE A 277 -0.35 -27.57 38.42
CA PHE A 277 -0.08 -26.47 39.36
C PHE A 277 -0.08 -25.09 38.67
N LEU A 278 0.16 -25.00 37.37
CA LEU A 278 0.12 -23.73 36.63
C LEU A 278 -1.29 -23.13 36.59
N ASN A 279 -2.35 -23.91 36.82
CA ASN A 279 -3.71 -23.38 36.94
C ASN A 279 -3.85 -22.45 38.15
N GLU A 280 -3.11 -22.71 39.23
CA GLU A 280 -3.16 -21.90 40.45
C GLU A 280 -2.47 -20.54 40.26
N PHE A 281 -1.34 -20.53 39.54
CA PHE A 281 -0.56 -19.31 39.30
C PHE A 281 -1.05 -18.51 38.08
N CYS A 282 -1.61 -19.20 37.08
CA CYS A 282 -2.00 -18.63 35.79
C CYS A 282 -3.45 -19.02 35.43
N PRO A 283 -4.46 -18.67 36.25
CA PRO A 283 -5.84 -19.09 36.04
C PRO A 283 -6.43 -18.43 34.79
N THR A 284 -6.84 -19.25 33.83
CA THR A 284 -7.56 -18.81 32.62
C THR A 284 -9.06 -19.11 32.67
N LYS A 285 -9.49 -20.19 33.36
CA LYS A 285 -10.88 -20.67 33.44
C LYS A 285 -11.17 -21.42 34.78
N PRO A 286 -11.97 -20.89 35.74
CA PRO A 286 -12.45 -19.51 35.87
C PRO A 286 -11.29 -18.58 36.26
N GLN A 287 -11.37 -17.33 35.82
CA GLN A 287 -10.31 -16.37 36.07
C GLN A 287 -10.38 -15.78 37.48
N ASN A 288 -9.19 -15.48 38.01
CA ASN A 288 -9.06 -14.67 39.22
C ASN A 288 -8.12 -13.48 38.95
N THR A 289 -8.71 -12.32 38.65
CA THR A 289 -7.97 -11.07 38.37
C THR A 289 -7.16 -10.57 39.56
N THR A 290 -7.45 -11.07 40.77
CA THR A 290 -6.63 -10.75 41.96
C THR A 290 -5.29 -11.49 41.98
N ILE A 291 -5.16 -12.61 41.25
CA ILE A 291 -3.91 -13.38 41.14
C ILE A 291 -3.09 -12.88 39.95
N LEU A 292 -3.70 -12.79 38.77
CA LEU A 292 -3.05 -12.22 37.58
C LEU A 292 -4.07 -11.61 36.63
N ASP A 293 -3.84 -10.35 36.27
CA ASP A 293 -4.61 -9.64 35.27
C ASP A 293 -3.96 -9.78 33.88
N PHE A 294 -4.69 -10.44 32.97
CA PHE A 294 -4.29 -10.59 31.56
C PHE A 294 -4.75 -9.41 30.68
N GLY A 295 -5.49 -8.46 31.25
CA GLY A 295 -5.96 -7.24 30.60
C GLY A 295 -6.65 -7.51 29.26
N ILE A 296 -6.22 -6.84 28.19
CA ILE A 296 -6.87 -6.96 26.87
C ILE A 296 -6.81 -8.38 26.28
N PHE A 297 -5.87 -9.21 26.73
CA PHE A 297 -5.67 -10.58 26.23
C PHE A 297 -6.58 -11.58 26.93
N GLN A 298 -7.19 -11.19 28.04
CA GLN A 298 -8.13 -12.00 28.82
C GLN A 298 -9.20 -12.66 27.94
N HIS A 299 -9.84 -11.89 27.06
CA HIS A 299 -10.93 -12.41 26.23
C HIS A 299 -10.45 -13.50 25.25
N ALA A 300 -9.22 -13.46 24.76
CA ALA A 300 -8.66 -14.52 23.92
C ALA A 300 -8.48 -15.83 24.71
N LEU A 301 -8.00 -15.72 25.95
CA LEU A 301 -7.76 -16.87 26.82
C LEU A 301 -9.09 -17.49 27.30
N GLN A 302 -10.04 -16.66 27.74
CA GLN A 302 -11.35 -17.12 28.24
C GLN A 302 -12.20 -17.78 27.15
N SER A 303 -12.23 -17.18 25.96
CA SER A 303 -12.99 -17.75 24.82
C SER A 303 -12.39 -19.07 24.32
N GLY A 304 -11.17 -19.42 24.73
CA GLY A 304 -10.46 -20.61 24.25
C GLY A 304 -10.01 -20.51 22.80
N ILE A 305 -10.06 -19.33 22.17
CA ILE A 305 -9.70 -19.19 20.75
C ILE A 305 -8.25 -19.58 20.48
N VAL A 306 -7.36 -19.40 21.47
CA VAL A 306 -5.94 -19.80 21.43
C VAL A 306 -5.74 -21.32 21.44
N GLU A 307 -6.75 -22.11 21.81
CA GLU A 307 -6.70 -23.57 21.88
C GLU A 307 -7.26 -24.26 20.62
N VAL A 308 -8.11 -23.55 19.88
CA VAL A 308 -8.74 -24.04 18.65
C VAL A 308 -7.64 -24.44 17.65
N PRO A 309 -7.74 -25.58 16.93
CA PRO A 309 -6.85 -25.85 15.78
C PRO A 309 -7.30 -25.13 14.52
N ASP A 310 -8.61 -25.05 14.28
CA ASP A 310 -9.20 -24.55 13.04
C ASP A 310 -8.81 -23.09 12.74
N PHE A 311 -8.15 -22.89 11.59
CA PHE A 311 -7.64 -21.57 11.20
C PHE A 311 -8.74 -20.56 10.86
N PRO A 312 -9.75 -20.87 10.02
CA PRO A 312 -10.83 -19.93 9.70
C PRO A 312 -11.53 -19.38 10.94
N GLN A 313 -11.79 -20.23 11.94
CA GLN A 313 -12.41 -19.79 13.19
C GLN A 313 -11.53 -18.79 13.96
N LYS A 314 -10.22 -19.07 14.12
CA LYS A 314 -9.25 -18.13 14.72
C LYS A 314 -9.21 -16.81 13.96
N PHE A 315 -9.05 -16.90 12.64
CA PHE A 315 -8.93 -15.75 11.76
C PHE A 315 -10.14 -14.83 11.90
N LEU A 316 -11.35 -15.36 11.75
CA LEU A 316 -12.57 -14.56 11.83
C LEU A 316 -12.78 -13.95 13.22
N HIS A 317 -12.47 -14.70 14.29
CA HIS A 317 -12.60 -14.21 15.65
C HIS A 317 -11.64 -13.04 15.93
N CYS A 318 -10.37 -13.21 15.56
CA CYS A 318 -9.34 -12.20 15.76
C CYS A 318 -9.51 -11.01 14.81
N PHE A 319 -9.94 -11.24 13.57
CA PHE A 319 -10.29 -10.20 12.62
C PHE A 319 -11.45 -9.35 13.15
N ARG A 320 -12.49 -9.98 13.71
CA ARG A 320 -13.60 -9.27 14.37
C ARG A 320 -13.11 -8.42 15.53
N TRP A 321 -12.17 -8.94 16.35
CA TRP A 321 -11.57 -8.16 17.44
C TRP A 321 -10.82 -6.93 16.91
N GLY A 322 -9.99 -7.09 15.87
CA GLY A 322 -9.24 -5.99 15.26
C GLY A 322 -10.16 -4.94 14.65
N LEU A 323 -11.16 -5.38 13.87
CA LEU A 323 -12.14 -4.51 13.22
C LEU A 323 -12.90 -3.66 14.25
N ARG A 324 -13.39 -4.29 15.33
CA ARG A 324 -14.13 -3.60 16.40
C ARG A 324 -13.28 -2.51 17.06
N ASN A 325 -12.01 -2.80 17.36
CA ASN A 325 -11.15 -1.85 18.07
C ASN A 325 -10.61 -0.75 17.15
N LEU A 326 -10.42 -0.99 15.86
CA LEU A 326 -10.10 0.08 14.90
C LEU A 326 -11.30 0.93 14.53
N SER A 327 -12.53 0.47 14.77
CA SER A 327 -13.75 1.20 14.40
C SER A 327 -14.03 2.41 15.28
N CYS A 328 -13.31 2.63 16.39
CA CYS A 328 -13.56 3.63 17.44
C CYS A 328 -14.94 3.53 18.14
N PHE A 329 -16.01 3.16 17.43
CA PHE A 329 -17.39 2.99 17.93
C PHE A 329 -17.60 1.76 18.84
N GLY A 330 -16.58 0.93 19.05
CA GLY A 330 -16.70 -0.34 19.79
C GLY A 330 -15.57 -0.63 20.77
N GLN A 331 -14.72 0.34 21.07
CA GLN A 331 -13.57 0.15 21.97
C GLN A 331 -14.04 0.02 23.42
N ASN A 332 -13.65 -1.08 24.06
CA ASN A 332 -13.68 -1.22 25.52
C ASN A 332 -12.42 -1.98 25.93
N LEU A 333 -11.27 -1.37 25.64
CA LEU A 333 -9.96 -1.94 25.92
C LEU A 333 -9.60 -1.66 27.37
N GLN A 334 -9.72 -2.69 28.20
CA GLN A 334 -9.27 -2.65 29.59
C GLN A 334 -7.86 -3.20 29.65
N THR A 335 -6.89 -2.36 30.00
CA THR A 335 -5.48 -2.74 30.09
C THR A 335 -5.08 -3.13 31.50
N SER A 336 -4.14 -4.07 31.60
CA SER A 336 -3.40 -4.32 32.83
C SER A 336 -2.29 -3.28 33.05
N SER A 337 -1.55 -3.37 34.16
CA SER A 337 -0.37 -2.53 34.44
C SER A 337 0.85 -2.81 33.54
N ASN A 338 0.73 -3.69 32.54
CA ASN A 338 1.85 -4.07 31.70
C ASN A 338 2.20 -3.01 30.62
N ALA A 339 3.47 -2.62 30.54
CA ALA A 339 3.95 -1.60 29.60
C ALA A 339 3.75 -1.96 28.11
N TRP A 340 4.05 -3.20 27.68
CA TRP A 340 3.86 -3.62 26.28
C TRP A 340 2.39 -3.57 25.87
N GLU A 341 1.50 -3.95 26.79
CA GLU A 341 0.06 -3.95 26.54
C GLU A 341 -0.47 -2.52 26.35
N ASN A 342 -0.07 -1.61 27.24
CA ASN A 342 -0.45 -0.21 27.14
C ASN A 342 0.08 0.42 25.84
N PHE A 343 1.33 0.14 25.46
CA PHE A 343 1.88 0.58 24.18
C PHE A 343 1.09 0.03 22.98
N PHE A 344 0.74 -1.27 23.01
CA PHE A 344 -0.06 -1.89 21.96
C PHE A 344 -1.45 -1.26 21.82
N VAL A 345 -2.13 -0.98 22.94
CA VAL A 345 -3.43 -0.28 22.92
C VAL A 345 -3.32 1.13 22.37
N ILE A 346 -2.28 1.90 22.77
CA ILE A 346 -2.04 3.24 22.23
C ILE A 346 -1.89 3.17 20.69
N LEU A 347 -1.13 2.21 20.17
CA LEU A 347 -0.97 2.01 18.73
C LEU A 347 -2.28 1.66 18.03
N VAL A 348 -3.09 0.75 18.60
CA VAL A 348 -4.40 0.38 18.05
C VAL A 348 -5.32 1.61 18.00
N THR A 349 -5.38 2.39 19.07
CA THR A 349 -6.25 3.57 19.18
C THR A 349 -5.85 4.67 18.20
N ILE A 350 -4.55 5.02 18.12
CA ILE A 350 -4.07 6.03 17.18
C ILE A 350 -4.30 5.57 15.74
N SER A 351 -3.96 4.31 15.43
CA SER A 351 -4.16 3.76 14.08
C SER A 351 -5.64 3.73 13.69
N GLY A 352 -6.52 3.34 14.62
CA GLY A 352 -7.97 3.33 14.42
C GLY A 352 -8.51 4.72 14.12
N LEU A 353 -8.13 5.72 14.92
CA LEU A 353 -8.52 7.11 14.70
C LEU A 353 -8.07 7.61 13.31
N VAL A 354 -6.79 7.45 13.00
CA VAL A 354 -6.21 7.92 11.72
C VAL A 354 -6.87 7.25 10.53
N LEU A 355 -6.97 5.92 10.53
CA LEU A 355 -7.54 5.17 9.42
C LEU A 355 -9.04 5.45 9.25
N MET A 356 -9.78 5.63 10.36
CA MET A 356 -11.21 5.98 10.30
C MET A 356 -11.42 7.37 9.72
N LEU A 357 -10.63 8.37 10.13
CA LEU A 357 -10.68 9.72 9.56
C LEU A 357 -10.40 9.70 8.06
N PHE A 358 -9.38 8.97 7.61
CA PHE A 358 -9.09 8.81 6.19
C PHE A 358 -10.21 8.09 5.44
N LEU A 359 -10.79 7.04 6.02
CA LEU A 359 -11.87 6.29 5.38
C LEU A 359 -13.12 7.17 5.21
N ILE A 360 -13.57 7.80 6.28
CA ILE A 360 -14.75 8.68 6.26
C ILE A 360 -14.52 9.87 5.33
N GLY A 361 -13.38 10.55 5.45
CA GLY A 361 -13.07 11.73 4.63
C GLY A 361 -13.06 11.41 3.13
N ASN A 362 -12.42 10.31 2.73
CA ASN A 362 -12.35 9.93 1.31
C ASN A 362 -13.67 9.37 0.77
N ILE A 363 -14.44 8.62 1.57
CA ILE A 363 -15.78 8.19 1.19
C ILE A 363 -16.70 9.42 1.05
N GLN A 364 -16.61 10.39 1.95
CA GLN A 364 -17.39 11.62 1.88
C GLN A 364 -17.08 12.40 0.60
N ILE A 365 -15.80 12.60 0.27
CA ILE A 365 -15.39 13.26 -0.98
C ILE A 365 -15.96 12.50 -2.18
N TYR A 366 -15.80 11.18 -2.23
CA TYR A 366 -16.31 10.35 -3.31
C TYR A 366 -17.84 10.45 -3.47
N LEU A 367 -18.58 10.35 -2.37
CA LEU A 367 -20.03 10.47 -2.37
C LEU A 367 -20.47 11.88 -2.78
N GLN A 368 -19.80 12.93 -2.30
CA GLN A 368 -20.07 14.31 -2.69
C GLN A 368 -19.83 14.53 -4.18
N THR A 369 -18.71 14.05 -4.75
CA THR A 369 -18.43 14.14 -6.20
C THR A 369 -19.49 13.44 -7.05
N LYS A 370 -20.02 12.30 -6.59
CA LYS A 370 -21.11 11.61 -7.29
C LYS A 370 -22.47 12.28 -7.09
N ALA A 371 -22.70 12.91 -5.94
CA ALA A 371 -23.96 13.56 -5.60
C ALA A 371 -24.09 14.98 -6.20
N THR A 372 -22.99 15.69 -6.44
CA THR A 372 -23.02 17.03 -7.05
C THR A 372 -23.53 17.00 -8.49
N ARG A 373 -23.08 16.04 -9.33
CA ARG A 373 -23.54 15.93 -10.73
C ARG A 373 -25.08 15.90 -10.91
N PRO A 374 -25.83 15.00 -10.25
CA PRO A 374 -27.29 14.99 -10.36
C PRO A 374 -27.95 16.21 -9.72
N LYS A 375 -27.39 16.74 -8.63
CA LYS A 375 -27.89 17.95 -7.97
C LYS A 375 -27.74 19.17 -8.89
N GLU A 376 -26.59 19.33 -9.53
CA GLU A 376 -26.31 20.39 -10.49
C GLU A 376 -27.23 20.29 -11.72
N MET A 377 -27.43 19.09 -12.26
CA MET A 377 -28.40 18.86 -13.35
C MET A 377 -29.83 19.26 -12.94
N THR A 378 -30.22 18.98 -11.69
CA THR A 378 -31.55 19.33 -11.18
C THR A 378 -31.71 20.84 -11.01
N LEU A 379 -30.69 21.50 -10.45
CA LEU A 379 -30.67 22.96 -10.28
C LEU A 379 -30.71 23.69 -11.63
N ARG A 380 -29.85 23.31 -12.59
CA ARG A 380 -29.86 23.90 -13.95
C ARG A 380 -31.20 23.67 -14.67
N MET A 381 -31.81 22.50 -14.48
CA MET A 381 -33.15 22.22 -15.01
C MET A 381 -34.21 23.14 -14.39
N GLN A 382 -34.11 23.43 -13.09
CA GLN A 382 -35.02 24.34 -12.41
C GLN A 382 -34.85 25.78 -12.89
N GLU A 383 -33.62 26.30 -12.91
CA GLU A 383 -33.28 27.63 -13.42
C GLU A 383 -33.75 27.84 -14.86
N MET A 384 -33.64 26.80 -15.70
CA MET A 384 -34.12 26.86 -17.08
C MET A 384 -35.65 26.85 -17.16
N ASN A 385 -36.37 26.11 -16.30
CA ASN A 385 -37.83 26.16 -16.27
C ASN A 385 -38.37 27.49 -15.70
N GLU A 386 -37.56 28.19 -14.89
CA GLU A 386 -37.88 29.52 -14.36
C GLU A 386 -37.67 30.64 -15.41
N HIS A 387 -36.93 30.38 -16.49
CA HIS A 387 -36.76 31.36 -17.57
C HIS A 387 -38.08 31.65 -18.30
N MET A 388 -38.53 32.91 -18.23
CA MET A 388 -39.75 33.43 -18.88
C MET A 388 -39.98 32.99 -20.34
N PRO A 389 -39.00 33.02 -21.26
CA PRO A 389 -39.24 32.60 -22.65
C PRO A 389 -39.57 31.10 -22.77
N ILE A 390 -39.05 30.26 -21.86
CA ILE A 390 -39.24 28.80 -21.88
C ILE A 390 -40.62 28.43 -21.34
N GLN A 391 -41.16 29.21 -20.39
CA GLN A 391 -42.53 29.04 -19.90
C GLN A 391 -43.59 29.30 -20.98
N LYS A 392 -43.26 30.12 -22.00
CA LYS A 392 -44.17 30.43 -23.13
C LYS A 392 -44.20 29.34 -24.22
N LEU A 393 -43.32 28.33 -24.16
CA LEU A 393 -43.33 27.20 -25.10
C LEU A 393 -44.49 26.23 -24.82
N SER A 394 -44.95 25.50 -25.85
CA SER A 394 -45.94 24.43 -25.68
C SER A 394 -45.35 23.26 -24.88
N ARG A 395 -46.21 22.51 -24.16
CA ARG A 395 -45.77 21.40 -23.29
C ARG A 395 -44.98 20.32 -24.04
N SER A 396 -45.31 20.03 -25.30
CA SER A 396 -44.60 19.00 -26.08
C SER A 396 -43.15 19.43 -26.40
N VAL A 397 -42.93 20.70 -26.74
CA VAL A 397 -41.60 21.24 -27.03
C VAL A 397 -40.77 21.33 -25.75
N GLN A 398 -41.38 21.71 -24.62
CA GLN A 398 -40.71 21.67 -23.31
C GLN A 398 -40.24 20.25 -22.96
N GLN A 399 -41.07 19.22 -23.20
CA GLN A 399 -40.70 17.83 -22.95
C GLN A 399 -39.53 17.37 -23.84
N GLN A 400 -39.54 17.71 -25.13
CA GLN A 400 -38.43 17.38 -26.03
C GLN A 400 -37.13 18.07 -25.62
N LEU A 401 -37.19 19.34 -25.23
CA LEU A 401 -36.04 20.09 -24.73
C LEU A 401 -35.43 19.44 -23.46
N LYS A 402 -36.29 18.99 -22.53
CA LYS A 402 -35.85 18.28 -21.30
C LYS A 402 -35.18 16.93 -21.58
N ILE A 403 -35.60 16.23 -22.64
CA ILE A 403 -35.00 14.96 -23.06
C ILE A 403 -33.65 15.24 -23.73
N TYR A 404 -33.60 16.21 -24.64
CA TYR A 404 -32.40 16.59 -25.38
C TYR A 404 -31.28 17.11 -24.46
N GLN A 405 -31.61 17.95 -23.47
CA GLN A 405 -30.62 18.42 -22.50
C GLN A 405 -30.08 17.30 -21.60
N ARG A 406 -30.94 16.40 -21.13
CA ARG A 406 -30.49 15.21 -20.37
C ARG A 406 -29.56 14.33 -21.21
N TYR A 407 -29.78 14.27 -22.52
CA TYR A 407 -28.90 13.58 -23.44
C TYR A 407 -27.54 14.30 -23.60
N ILE A 408 -27.53 15.62 -23.77
CA ILE A 408 -26.29 16.42 -23.82
C ILE A 408 -25.48 16.27 -22.53
N TRP A 409 -26.11 16.40 -21.35
CA TRP A 409 -25.41 16.31 -20.06
C TRP A 409 -24.94 14.91 -19.69
N ARG A 410 -25.42 13.85 -20.36
CA ARG A 410 -24.91 12.48 -20.21
C ARG A 410 -23.66 12.22 -21.05
N LYS A 411 -23.37 13.02 -22.06
CA LYS A 411 -22.10 12.90 -22.79
C LYS A 411 -20.97 13.38 -21.86
N PRO A 412 -19.88 12.60 -21.72
CA PRO A 412 -18.72 13.04 -20.96
C PRO A 412 -18.22 14.34 -21.58
N ASP A 413 -18.18 15.41 -20.76
CA ASP A 413 -17.88 16.80 -21.09
C ASP A 413 -17.56 17.00 -22.58
N THR A 414 -18.59 17.24 -23.40
CA THR A 414 -18.38 18.11 -24.55
C THR A 414 -18.03 19.46 -23.95
N ILE A 415 -16.73 19.64 -23.71
CA ILE A 415 -16.08 20.89 -23.36
C ILE A 415 -16.83 21.96 -24.13
N ASP A 416 -17.41 22.91 -23.41
CA ASP A 416 -18.05 24.06 -24.03
C ASP A 416 -16.97 24.75 -24.87
N VAL A 417 -17.01 24.44 -26.17
CA VAL A 417 -15.98 24.81 -27.13
C VAL A 417 -15.87 26.33 -27.17
N GLU A 418 -16.97 27.04 -26.92
CA GLU A 418 -17.03 28.50 -26.85
C GLU A 418 -16.26 29.04 -25.64
N SER A 419 -16.53 28.58 -24.41
CA SER A 419 -15.81 29.05 -23.21
C SER A 419 -14.34 28.62 -23.24
N SER A 420 -14.03 27.42 -23.71
CA SER A 420 -12.64 26.96 -23.80
C SER A 420 -11.85 27.69 -24.88
N LEU A 421 -12.43 27.93 -26.06
CA LEU A 421 -11.77 28.75 -27.09
C LEU A 421 -11.63 30.21 -26.68
N SER A 422 -12.48 30.73 -25.80
CA SER A 422 -12.38 32.13 -25.32
C SER A 422 -11.19 32.36 -24.38
N ILE A 423 -10.78 31.32 -23.64
CA ILE A 423 -9.60 31.31 -22.76
C ILE A 423 -8.30 31.24 -23.59
N LEU A 424 -8.35 30.76 -24.84
CA LEU A 424 -7.18 30.67 -25.71
C LEU A 424 -6.77 32.04 -26.30
N PRO A 425 -5.45 32.29 -26.43
CA PRO A 425 -4.92 33.43 -27.17
C PRO A 425 -5.53 33.51 -28.58
N LYS A 426 -5.83 34.73 -29.04
CA LYS A 426 -6.53 34.98 -30.31
C LYS A 426 -5.95 34.20 -31.50
N GLU A 427 -4.63 34.09 -31.54
CA GLU A 427 -3.90 33.47 -32.65
C GLU A 427 -4.06 31.95 -32.70
N LEU A 428 -4.04 31.28 -31.54
CA LEU A 428 -4.25 29.84 -31.43
C LEU A 428 -5.71 29.46 -31.72
N ARG A 429 -6.66 30.25 -31.20
CA ARG A 429 -8.09 30.11 -31.52
C ARG A 429 -8.37 30.26 -33.02
N ARG A 430 -7.70 31.20 -33.70
CA ARG A 430 -7.86 31.40 -35.15
C ARG A 430 -7.36 30.18 -35.94
N ASN A 431 -6.22 29.61 -35.55
CA ASN A 431 -5.65 28.45 -36.23
C ASN A 431 -6.53 27.19 -36.07
N ILE A 432 -7.04 26.95 -34.85
CA ILE A 432 -7.95 25.83 -34.58
C ILE A 432 -9.25 25.97 -35.39
N LYS A 433 -9.87 27.16 -35.42
CA LYS A 433 -11.06 27.40 -36.26
C LYS A 433 -10.78 27.18 -37.74
N ARG A 434 -9.59 27.54 -38.23
CA ARG A 434 -9.21 27.37 -39.63
C ARG A 434 -9.06 25.89 -40.02
N GLU A 435 -8.45 25.08 -39.16
CA GLU A 435 -8.33 23.63 -39.38
C GLU A 435 -9.70 22.94 -39.40
N LEU A 436 -10.54 23.20 -38.40
CA LEU A 436 -11.89 22.63 -38.31
C LEU A 436 -12.78 23.02 -39.50
N CYS A 437 -12.73 24.29 -39.94
CA CYS A 437 -13.49 24.73 -41.11
C CYS A 437 -12.92 24.20 -42.44
N LEU A 438 -11.61 24.03 -42.56
CA LEU A 438 -10.98 23.49 -43.77
C LEU A 438 -11.39 22.02 -43.99
N ASP A 439 -11.45 21.22 -42.93
CA ASP A 439 -11.92 19.84 -43.02
C ASP A 439 -13.41 19.75 -43.36
N LEU A 440 -14.24 20.64 -42.79
CA LEU A 440 -15.65 20.72 -43.14
C LEU A 440 -15.84 21.13 -44.61
N LEU A 441 -15.10 22.14 -45.09
CA LEU A 441 -15.19 22.61 -46.48
C LEU A 441 -14.72 21.58 -47.51
N LYS A 442 -13.72 20.75 -47.17
CA LYS A 442 -13.27 19.65 -48.04
C LYS A 442 -14.29 18.51 -48.13
N ASN A 443 -15.14 18.35 -47.12
CA ASN A 443 -16.16 17.30 -47.06
C ASN A 443 -17.50 17.70 -47.69
N VAL A 444 -17.66 18.96 -48.12
CA VAL A 444 -18.83 19.40 -48.88
C VAL A 444 -18.52 19.24 -50.37
N SER A 445 -19.16 18.27 -51.03
CA SER A 445 -19.16 18.18 -52.48
C SER A 445 -19.77 19.47 -53.07
N PRO A 446 -19.16 20.07 -54.11
CA PRO A 446 -19.66 21.32 -54.67
C PRO A 446 -21.08 21.09 -55.21
N LEU A 447 -22.04 21.92 -54.79
CA LEU A 447 -23.33 21.99 -55.46
C LEU A 447 -23.08 22.46 -56.89
N SER A 448 -23.22 21.54 -57.84
CA SER A 448 -23.33 21.87 -59.26
C SER A 448 -24.65 22.61 -59.47
N PHE A 449 -24.57 23.91 -59.71
CA PHE A 449 -25.65 24.69 -60.32
C PHE A 449 -25.58 24.55 -61.85
#